data_AF-A0A3A4JD32-F1
#
_entry.id   AF-A0A3A4JD32-F1
#
_cell.length_a   1.000
_cell.length_b   1.000
_cell.length_c   1.000
_cell.angle_alpha   90.00
_cell.angle_beta   90.00
_cell.angle_gamma   90.00
#
_symmetry.space_group_name_H-M   'P 1'
#
loop_
_entity.id
_entity.type
_entity.pdbx_description
1 polymer ?
#
loop_
_entity_poly.entity_id
_entity_poly.type
_entity_poly.pdbx_seq_one_letter_code
_entity_poly.pdbx_strand_id
1 'polypeptide(L)'
;MVVEVKKKDNESSESLIRRFNRRVQQSGILLRTKKGQYYVPAPNERQNKEKAIRKAKISDKKEYLRKIGRLDEIMAKSKGRGRVRSLAKLLNVKLK
;
A
#
# COMPACT_ATOMS: atom_id res chain seq x y z
N MET A 1 -8.26 -11.82 -15.35
CA MET A 1 -8.72 -12.39 -14.06
C MET A 1 -10.09 -11.80 -13.79
N VAL A 2 -11.12 -12.62 -13.87
CA VAL A 2 -12.51 -12.17 -13.67
C VAL A 2 -12.82 -12.27 -12.18
N VAL A 3 -13.33 -11.19 -11.58
CA VAL A 3 -13.79 -11.19 -10.19
C VAL A 3 -15.30 -11.36 -10.22
N GLU A 4 -15.73 -12.59 -9.99
CA GLU A 4 -17.14 -12.96 -9.93
C GLU A 4 -17.55 -13.25 -8.48
N VAL A 5 -18.73 -12.76 -8.08
CA VAL A 5 -19.37 -13.12 -6.81
C VAL A 5 -20.85 -13.40 -7.09
N LYS A 6 -21.27 -14.65 -6.89
CA LYS A 6 -22.69 -15.04 -6.95
C LYS A 6 -23.36 -14.81 -5.59
N LYS A 7 -24.66 -14.53 -5.62
CA LYS A 7 -25.50 -14.43 -4.42
C LYS A 7 -25.65 -15.82 -3.78
N LYS A 8 -25.63 -15.89 -2.46
CA LYS A 8 -25.96 -17.09 -1.69
C LYS A 8 -27.42 -17.02 -1.21
N ASP A 9 -28.03 -18.17 -0.96
CA ASP A 9 -29.47 -18.28 -0.70
C ASP A 9 -29.94 -17.49 0.53
N ASN A 10 -29.14 -17.47 1.61
CA ASN A 10 -29.46 -16.74 2.86
C ASN A 10 -28.67 -15.44 3.04
N GLU A 11 -28.40 -14.71 1.97
CA GLU A 11 -27.60 -13.47 2.03
C GLU A 11 -28.41 -12.20 1.75
N SER A 12 -28.26 -11.21 2.63
CA SER A 12 -28.70 -9.83 2.39
C SER A 12 -27.88 -9.17 1.27
N SER A 13 -28.54 -8.38 0.42
CA SER A 13 -27.92 -7.62 -0.67
C SER A 13 -26.71 -6.78 -0.21
N GLU A 14 -26.74 -6.25 1.01
CA GLU A 14 -25.61 -5.46 1.56
C GLU A 14 -24.36 -6.32 1.78
N SER A 15 -24.53 -7.53 2.35
CA SER A 15 -23.43 -8.47 2.58
C SER A 15 -22.77 -8.87 1.27
N LEU A 16 -23.58 -9.08 0.22
CA LEU A 16 -23.09 -9.41 -1.13
C LEU A 16 -22.17 -8.30 -1.67
N ILE A 17 -22.60 -7.04 -1.57
CA ILE A 17 -21.82 -5.86 -1.99
C ILE A 17 -20.51 -5.76 -1.21
N ARG A 18 -20.53 -6.01 0.10
CA ARG A 18 -19.32 -5.99 0.95
C ARG A 18 -18.33 -7.07 0.52
N ARG A 19 -18.79 -8.29 0.23
CA ARG A 19 -17.93 -9.36 -0.29
C ARG A 19 -17.35 -9.02 -1.66
N PHE A 20 -18.17 -8.49 -2.56
CA PHE A 20 -17.73 -8.03 -3.87
C PHE A 20 -16.60 -7.00 -3.74
N ASN A 21 -16.83 -5.95 -2.94
CA ASN A 21 -15.83 -4.91 -2.69
C ASN A 21 -14.53 -5.50 -2.11
N ARG A 22 -14.64 -6.43 -1.15
CA ARG A 22 -13.46 -7.10 -0.57
C ARG A 22 -12.73 -7.93 -1.61
N ARG A 23 -13.43 -8.67 -2.47
CA ARG A 23 -12.85 -9.51 -3.52
C ARG A 23 -12.17 -8.67 -4.60
N VAL A 24 -12.79 -7.56 -5.01
CA VAL A 24 -12.20 -6.57 -5.94
C VAL A 24 -10.93 -5.97 -5.34
N GLN A 25 -10.95 -5.55 -4.07
CA GLN A 25 -9.77 -5.02 -3.39
C GLN A 25 -8.64 -6.06 -3.27
N GLN A 26 -8.97 -7.30 -2.91
CA GLN A 26 -7.99 -8.39 -2.80
C GLN A 26 -7.41 -8.78 -4.16
N SER A 27 -8.22 -8.76 -5.22
CA SER A 27 -7.76 -9.06 -6.58
C SER A 27 -6.72 -8.06 -7.09
N GLY A 28 -6.70 -6.84 -6.54
CA GLY A 28 -5.78 -5.79 -6.96
C GLY A 28 -6.00 -5.30 -8.40
N ILE A 29 -7.09 -5.70 -9.06
CA ILE A 29 -7.35 -5.41 -10.48
C ILE A 29 -7.32 -3.90 -10.75
N LEU A 30 -7.97 -3.11 -9.90
CA LEU A 30 -7.98 -1.65 -10.01
C LEU A 30 -6.58 -1.04 -9.90
N LEU A 31 -5.72 -1.58 -9.02
CA LEU A 31 -4.36 -1.09 -8.86
C LEU A 31 -3.50 -1.41 -10.09
N ARG A 32 -3.67 -2.61 -10.66
CA ARG A 32 -2.96 -3.00 -11.89
C ARG A 32 -3.40 -2.16 -13.07
N THR A 33 -4.71 -1.98 -13.27
CA THR A 33 -5.26 -1.15 -14.34
C THR A 33 -4.77 0.29 -14.22
N LYS A 34 -4.85 0.90 -13.03
CA LYS A 34 -4.33 2.26 -12.81
C LYS A 34 -2.83 2.40 -13.07
N LYS A 35 -2.03 1.38 -12.73
CA LYS A 35 -0.58 1.39 -12.97
C LYS A 35 -0.23 1.30 -14.46
N GLY A 36 -1.01 0.55 -15.23
CA GLY A 36 -0.80 0.36 -16.67
C GLY A 36 -1.62 1.29 -17.56
N GLN A 37 -2.37 2.23 -17.00
CA GLN A 37 -3.23 3.15 -17.76
C GLN A 37 -2.43 4.05 -18.69
N TYR A 38 -1.19 4.39 -18.32
CA TYR A 38 -0.32 5.30 -19.06
C TYR A 38 1.05 4.66 -19.27
N TYR A 39 1.70 5.06 -20.36
CA TYR A 39 3.10 4.71 -20.59
C TYR A 39 3.99 5.36 -19.52
N VAL A 40 4.92 4.57 -18.98
CA VAL A 40 5.93 5.03 -18.03
C VAL A 40 7.29 4.68 -18.63
N PRO A 41 8.15 5.67 -18.94
CA PRO A 41 9.48 5.39 -19.48
C PRO A 41 10.35 4.66 -18.45
N ALA A 42 11.35 3.94 -18.94
CA ALA A 42 12.34 3.32 -18.07
C ALA A 42 13.06 4.39 -17.24
N PRO A 43 13.31 4.14 -15.94
CA PRO A 43 13.99 5.11 -15.08
C PRO A 43 15.45 5.26 -15.49
N ASN A 44 15.94 6.50 -15.47
CA ASN A 44 17.36 6.77 -15.69
C ASN A 44 18.22 6.34 -14.49
N GLU A 45 19.55 6.30 -14.66
CA GLU A 45 20.48 5.88 -13.60
C GLU A 45 20.35 6.71 -12.32
N ARG A 46 20.18 8.04 -12.47
CA ARG A 46 19.97 8.96 -11.35
C ARG A 46 18.73 8.60 -10.55
N GLN A 47 17.59 8.37 -11.20
CA GLN A 47 16.33 7.97 -10.57
C GLN A 47 16.47 6.62 -9.86
N ASN A 48 17.20 5.68 -10.45
CA ASN A 48 17.49 4.39 -9.81
C ASN A 48 18.34 4.58 -8.54
N LYS A 49 19.37 5.42 -8.59
CA LYS A 49 20.22 5.76 -7.43
C LYS A 49 19.43 6.44 -6.33
N GLU A 50 18.63 7.46 -6.65
CA GLU A 50 17.77 8.16 -5.69
C GLU A 50 16.78 7.19 -5.01
N LYS A 51 16.18 6.27 -5.78
CA LYS A 51 15.28 5.24 -5.26
C LYS A 51 16.01 4.27 -4.32
N ALA A 52 17.25 3.88 -4.64
CA ALA A 52 18.07 3.02 -3.79
C ALA A 52 18.44 3.70 -2.47
N ILE A 53 18.92 4.95 -2.52
CA ILE A 53 19.24 5.76 -1.33
C ILE A 53 18.01 5.90 -0.43
N ARG A 54 16.84 6.18 -1.03
CA ARG A 54 15.59 6.28 -0.26
C ARG A 54 15.24 4.97 0.44
N LYS A 55 15.41 3.82 -0.23
CA LYS A 55 15.17 2.50 0.36
C LYS A 55 16.10 2.23 1.54
N ALA A 56 17.39 2.53 1.40
CA ALA A 56 18.38 2.38 2.47
C ALA A 56 17.99 3.20 3.71
N LYS A 57 17.74 4.51 3.54
CA LYS A 57 17.32 5.40 4.64
C LYS A 57 16.07 4.92 5.38
N ILE A 58 15.08 4.38 4.65
CA ILE A 58 13.86 3.83 5.25
C ILE A 58 14.17 2.54 6.02
N SER A 59 15.05 1.69 5.51
CA SER A 59 15.49 0.46 6.17
C SER A 59 16.19 0.76 7.50
N ASP A 60 17.18 1.66 7.48
CA ASP A 60 17.98 2.03 8.65
C ASP A 60 17.09 2.62 9.75
N LYS A 61 16.16 3.53 9.37
CA LYS A 61 15.23 4.12 10.33
C LYS A 61 14.25 3.09 10.89
N LYS A 62 13.81 2.13 10.08
CA LYS A 62 12.97 1.02 10.56
C LYS A 62 13.72 0.13 11.56
N GLU A 63 15.00 -0.15 11.30
CA GLU A 63 15.84 -0.92 12.20
C GLU A 63 16.10 -0.19 13.52
N TYR A 64 16.43 1.10 13.46
CA TYR A 64 16.57 1.93 14.65
C TYR A 64 15.29 1.94 15.50
N LEU A 65 14.12 2.16 14.87
CA LEU A 65 12.83 2.14 15.54
C LEU A 65 12.51 0.78 16.17
N ARG A 66 12.95 -0.32 15.54
CA ARG A 66 12.84 -1.67 16.09
C ARG A 66 13.70 -1.82 17.35
N LYS A 67 14.96 -1.37 17.31
CA LYS A 67 15.90 -1.46 18.43
C LYS A 67 15.41 -0.70 19.67
N ILE A 68 14.75 0.45 19.49
CA ILE A 68 14.21 1.26 20.60
C ILE A 68 12.79 0.85 21.04
N GLY A 69 12.21 -0.22 20.49
CA GLY A 69 10.87 -0.71 20.85
C GLY A 69 9.69 0.15 20.35
N ARG A 70 9.93 1.28 19.67
CA ARG A 70 8.87 2.19 19.16
C ARG A 70 8.31 1.82 17.78
N LEU A 71 8.78 0.72 17.19
CA LEU A 71 8.28 0.29 15.88
C LEU A 71 6.77 -0.05 15.93
N ASP A 72 6.34 -0.69 17.01
CA ASP A 72 4.96 -1.16 17.16
C ASP A 72 3.96 -0.02 17.34
N GLU A 73 4.35 1.07 18.02
CA GLU A 73 3.51 2.27 18.15
C GLU A 73 3.26 2.94 16.79
N ILE A 74 4.29 3.02 15.95
CA ILE A 74 4.20 3.59 14.60
C ILE A 74 3.36 2.68 13.69
N MET A 75 3.57 1.36 13.80
CA MET A 75 2.81 0.36 13.06
C MET A 75 1.34 0.32 13.51
N ALA A 76 1.04 0.43 14.81
CA ALA A 76 -0.30 0.44 15.37
C ALA A 76 -1.07 1.70 14.95
N LYS A 77 -0.45 2.88 15.01
CA LYS A 77 -1.04 4.16 14.55
C LYS A 77 -1.38 4.15 13.05
N SER A 78 -0.77 3.25 12.27
CA SER A 78 -1.04 3.09 10.84
C SER A 78 -2.23 2.19 10.49
N LYS A 79 -2.68 1.33 11.41
CA LYS A 79 -3.73 0.32 11.12
C LYS A 79 -5.15 0.90 11.03
N GLY A 80 -5.39 2.10 11.59
CA GLY A 80 -6.74 2.70 11.71
C GLY A 80 -7.15 3.71 10.61
N ARG A 81 -6.25 4.10 9.70
CA ARG A 81 -6.59 4.97 8.56
C ARG A 81 -6.08 4.29 7.30
N GLY A 82 -6.92 4.24 6.25
CA GLY A 82 -6.68 3.53 4.99
C GLY A 82 -5.20 3.40 4.62
N ARG A 83 -4.78 2.15 4.40
CA ARG A 83 -3.39 1.77 4.13
C ARG A 83 -2.72 2.74 3.16
N VAL A 84 -1.43 2.97 3.42
CA VAL A 84 -0.45 3.56 2.50
C VAL A 84 -0.38 5.10 2.52
N ARG A 85 0.08 5.67 3.64
CA ARG A 85 0.81 6.96 3.65
C ARG A 85 1.53 7.29 4.97
N SER A 86 1.37 6.48 6.02
CA SER A 86 1.78 6.82 7.38
C SER A 86 3.28 6.73 7.66
N LEU A 87 4.01 5.74 7.14
CA LEU A 87 5.47 5.70 7.35
C LEU A 87 6.17 6.85 6.61
N ALA A 88 5.89 7.06 5.32
CA ALA A 88 6.51 8.16 4.56
C ALA A 88 6.18 9.55 5.13
N LYS A 89 4.96 9.76 5.65
CA LYS A 89 4.51 11.02 6.28
C LYS A 89 5.12 11.23 7.68
N LEU A 90 5.31 10.18 8.47
CA LEU A 90 5.97 10.24 9.79
C LEU A 90 7.50 10.34 9.70
N LEU A 91 8.09 9.88 8.59
CA LEU A 91 9.53 9.95 8.38
C LEU A 91 10.02 11.36 8.00
N ASN A 92 9.13 12.34 7.88
CA ASN A 92 9.40 13.74 7.50
C ASN A 92 10.34 13.85 6.30
N VAL A 93 10.17 12.99 5.29
CA VAL A 93 10.92 13.07 4.04
C VAL A 93 10.23 14.10 3.16
N LYS A 94 10.46 15.37 3.49
CA LYS A 94 10.25 16.51 2.58
C LYS A 94 11.49 16.60 1.69
N LEU A 95 11.67 15.64 0.80
CA LEU A 95 12.60 15.84 -0.32
C LEU A 95 11.88 16.78 -1.29
N LYS A 96 12.41 18.00 -1.42
CA LYS A 96 12.04 18.97 -2.45
C LYS A 96 11.98 18.30 -3.82
#